data_AF-W2BZI5-F1
#
_entry.id   AF-W2BZI5-F1
#
_cell.length_a   1.000
_cell.length_b   1.000
_cell.length_c   1.000
_cell.angle_alpha   90.00
_cell.angle_beta   90.00
_cell.angle_gamma   90.00
#
_symmetry.space_group_name_H-M   'P 1'
#
loop_
_entity.id
_entity.type
_entity.pdbx_description
1 polymer ?
#
loop_
_entity_poly.entity_id
_entity_poly.type
_entity_poly.pdbx_seq_one_letter_code
_entity_poly.pdbx_strand_id
1 'polypeptide(L)'
;MSKKNILLNRKIIKHKIIQGCFNKYRPSKKGSYIVEAAVILPAFVITVFLLISIILAIGTWENLSYGCIEELRLEMAKNPIRKNLPALPVSVYSRVQRENHNLSFFYVSKYKYLYRDHDIDDLILIAFKGKLDKKNPLGAVSTLKYSGKIVGRAFSGTYYGGKNDGGATVYIFPDKGEKYHNEKCGYLNACCRQVFLNGNIKKKYHSCPNCKSKNAPSGSPVFCFERTGRAYHMADCKAVKKYYIGISKGAAVDKGYTPCSKCGG
;
A
#
# COMPACT_ATOMS: atom_id res chain seq x y z
N MET A 1 75.26 57.40 -51.34
CA MET A 1 73.92 57.60 -50.75
C MET A 1 73.98 57.35 -49.25
N SER A 2 73.40 58.26 -48.46
CA SER A 2 73.78 58.60 -47.08
C SER A 2 73.28 57.63 -45.99
N LYS A 3 74.11 57.45 -44.94
CA LYS A 3 73.82 56.72 -43.67
C LYS A 3 72.48 57.11 -43.02
N LYS A 4 71.90 58.27 -43.37
CA LYS A 4 70.55 58.69 -42.94
C LYS A 4 69.42 57.76 -43.41
N ASN A 5 69.52 57.14 -44.59
CA ASN A 5 68.46 56.27 -45.12
C ASN A 5 68.36 54.92 -44.40
N ILE A 6 69.47 54.40 -43.87
CA ILE A 6 69.49 53.12 -43.13
C ILE A 6 68.90 53.29 -41.73
N LEU A 7 69.13 54.45 -41.09
CA LEU A 7 68.58 54.78 -39.77
C LEU A 7 67.07 55.06 -39.80
N LEU A 8 66.57 55.72 -40.85
CA LEU A 8 65.12 55.90 -41.04
C LEU A 8 64.41 54.57 -41.25
N ASN A 9 64.96 53.67 -42.08
CA ASN A 9 64.35 52.36 -42.32
C ASN A 9 64.30 51.49 -41.05
N ARG A 10 65.35 51.50 -40.21
CA ARG A 10 65.34 50.79 -38.92
C ARG A 10 64.33 51.35 -37.90
N LYS A 11 64.10 52.67 -37.88
CA LYS A 11 63.08 53.28 -37.01
C LYS A 11 61.66 52.94 -37.48
N ILE A 12 61.41 52.95 -38.78
CA ILE A 12 60.09 52.61 -39.35
C ILE A 12 59.78 51.12 -39.14
N ILE A 13 60.76 50.23 -39.29
CA ILE A 13 60.61 48.79 -39.04
C ILE A 13 60.37 48.51 -37.55
N LYS A 14 61.10 49.18 -36.62
CA LYS A 14 60.83 49.04 -35.17
C LYS A 14 59.43 49.56 -34.79
N HIS A 15 58.98 50.67 -35.37
CA HIS A 15 57.63 51.20 -35.08
C HIS A 15 56.51 50.28 -35.61
N LYS A 16 56.70 49.64 -36.78
CA LYS A 16 55.75 48.66 -37.34
C LYS A 16 55.72 47.35 -36.56
N ILE A 17 56.86 46.87 -36.06
CA ILE A 17 56.92 45.64 -35.24
C ILE A 17 56.28 45.87 -33.86
N ILE A 18 56.51 47.04 -33.24
CA ILE A 18 55.92 47.37 -31.94
C ILE A 18 54.40 47.60 -32.07
N GLN A 19 53.92 48.18 -33.18
CA GLN A 19 52.47 48.28 -33.46
C GLN A 19 51.81 46.94 -33.85
N GLY A 20 52.56 45.98 -34.39
CA GLY A 20 52.07 44.63 -34.69
C GLY A 20 51.92 43.73 -33.46
N CYS A 21 52.73 43.94 -32.41
CA CYS A 21 52.66 43.16 -31.16
C CYS A 21 51.65 43.71 -30.14
N PHE A 22 51.16 44.94 -30.31
CA PHE A 22 50.08 45.53 -29.51
C PHE A 22 48.73 45.52 -30.26
N ASN A 23 48.50 44.48 -31.07
CA ASN A 23 47.20 44.27 -31.68
C ASN A 23 46.19 43.84 -30.62
N LYS A 24 45.60 44.86 -29.97
CA LYS A 24 44.32 44.87 -29.26
C LYS A 24 43.83 43.49 -28.81
N TYR A 25 44.18 43.09 -27.58
CA TYR A 25 43.26 42.31 -26.78
C TYR A 25 42.06 43.22 -26.46
N ARG A 26 41.15 43.33 -27.42
CA ARG A 26 39.78 43.76 -27.12
C ARG A 26 39.18 42.58 -26.39
N PRO A 27 38.85 42.68 -25.08
CA PRO A 27 38.07 41.63 -24.45
C PRO A 27 36.77 41.56 -25.24
N SER A 28 36.65 40.53 -26.08
CA SER A 28 35.38 40.18 -26.67
C SER A 28 34.47 39.90 -25.48
N LYS A 29 33.31 40.55 -25.40
CA LYS A 29 32.30 40.25 -24.37
C LYS A 29 31.74 38.82 -24.51
N LYS A 30 32.23 38.01 -25.46
CA LYS A 30 31.87 36.61 -25.65
C LYS A 30 32.87 35.77 -24.85
N GLY A 31 32.36 35.06 -23.84
CA GLY A 31 33.12 34.12 -23.03
C GLY A 31 33.68 32.96 -23.87
N SER A 32 34.68 32.27 -23.32
CA SER A 32 35.24 31.07 -23.93
C SER A 32 34.33 29.87 -23.63
N TYR A 33 33.80 29.25 -24.68
CA TYR A 33 32.93 28.07 -24.56
C TYR A 33 33.59 26.92 -23.78
N ILE A 34 34.93 26.79 -23.84
CA ILE A 34 35.68 25.79 -23.09
C ILE A 34 35.63 26.09 -21.59
N VAL A 35 35.73 27.36 -21.20
CA VAL A 35 35.69 27.79 -19.79
C VAL A 35 34.28 27.64 -19.23
N GLU A 36 33.27 28.03 -20.01
CA GLU A 36 31.86 27.84 -19.64
C GLU A 36 31.53 26.34 -19.49
N ALA A 37 31.96 25.49 -20.44
CA ALA A 37 31.77 24.05 -20.37
C ALA A 37 32.52 23.41 -19.18
N ALA A 38 33.74 23.87 -18.86
CA ALA A 38 34.51 23.36 -17.74
C ALA A 38 33.85 23.62 -16.37
N VAL A 39 33.03 24.67 -16.27
CA VAL A 39 32.26 24.98 -15.05
C VAL A 39 30.90 24.27 -15.05
N ILE A 40 30.20 24.22 -16.20
CA ILE A 40 28.84 23.67 -16.30
C ILE A 40 28.84 22.14 -16.25
N LEU A 41 29.79 21.48 -16.93
CA LEU A 41 29.78 20.02 -17.06
C LEU A 41 29.89 19.29 -15.71
N PRO A 42 30.80 19.66 -14.77
CA PRO A 42 30.82 19.04 -13.45
C PRO A 42 29.53 19.24 -12.65
N ALA A 43 28.96 20.45 -12.70
CA ALA A 43 27.69 20.74 -12.03
C ALA A 43 26.54 19.87 -12.59
N PHE A 44 26.50 19.70 -13.91
CA PHE A 44 25.54 18.85 -14.60
C PHE A 44 25.71 17.37 -14.19
N VAL A 45 26.93 16.86 -14.21
CA VAL A 45 27.25 15.47 -13.81
C VAL A 45 26.84 15.20 -12.37
N ILE A 46 27.18 16.10 -11.43
CA ILE A 46 26.75 16.00 -10.02
C ILE A 46 25.23 15.94 -9.92
N THR A 47 24.52 16.79 -10.66
CA THR A 47 23.04 16.82 -10.68
C THR A 47 22.47 15.48 -11.16
N VAL A 48 23.00 14.90 -12.24
CA VAL A 48 22.56 13.59 -12.74
C VAL A 48 22.80 12.49 -11.70
N PHE A 49 23.95 12.48 -11.03
CA PHE A 49 24.23 11.51 -9.95
C PHE A 49 23.30 11.66 -8.75
N LEU A 50 22.95 12.89 -8.38
CA LEU A 50 21.95 13.16 -7.33
C LEU A 50 20.58 12.62 -7.73
N LEU A 51 20.13 12.84 -8.97
CA LEU A 51 18.87 12.32 -9.48
C LEU A 51 18.84 10.78 -9.45
N ILE A 52 19.90 10.11 -9.91
CA ILE A 52 20.01 8.64 -9.85
C ILE A 52 19.90 8.14 -8.40
N SER A 53 20.53 8.85 -7.47
CA SER A 53 20.51 8.48 -6.04
C SER A 53 19.11 8.58 -5.44
N ILE A 54 18.36 9.62 -5.81
CA ILE A 54 16.96 9.79 -5.40
C ILE A 54 16.09 8.66 -5.95
N ILE A 55 16.26 8.28 -7.23
CA ILE A 55 15.48 7.19 -7.85
C ILE A 55 15.71 5.87 -7.10
N LEU A 56 16.95 5.55 -6.76
CA LEU A 56 17.27 4.33 -6.00
C LEU A 56 16.68 4.34 -4.58
N ALA A 57 16.64 5.51 -3.94
CA ALA A 57 16.03 5.69 -2.62
C ALA A 57 14.51 5.45 -2.68
N ILE A 58 13.84 6.06 -3.67
CA ILE A 58 12.39 5.89 -3.88
C ILE A 58 12.06 4.42 -4.17
N GLY A 59 12.82 3.75 -5.05
CA GLY A 59 12.57 2.33 -5.35
C GLY A 59 12.69 1.42 -4.12
N THR A 60 13.64 1.73 -3.21
CA THR A 60 13.76 0.96 -1.95
C THR A 60 12.58 1.22 -1.01
N TRP A 61 12.12 2.47 -0.94
CA TRP A 61 10.96 2.86 -0.15
C TRP A 61 9.66 2.21 -0.66
N GLU A 62 9.47 2.19 -1.97
CA GLU A 62 8.33 1.54 -2.61
C GLU A 62 8.34 0.04 -2.31
N ASN A 63 9.47 -0.64 -2.52
CA ASN A 63 9.58 -2.07 -2.23
C ASN A 63 9.26 -2.40 -0.77
N LEU A 64 9.78 -1.61 0.17
CA LEU A 64 9.47 -1.74 1.60
C LEU A 64 7.97 -1.57 1.88
N SER A 65 7.37 -0.55 1.29
CA SER A 65 5.94 -0.23 1.47
C SER A 65 5.07 -1.34 0.88
N TYR A 66 5.38 -1.83 -0.32
CA TYR A 66 4.68 -2.95 -0.94
C TYR A 66 4.77 -4.22 -0.10
N GLY A 67 5.95 -4.56 0.43
CA GLY A 67 6.12 -5.70 1.33
C GLY A 67 5.22 -5.58 2.58
N CYS A 68 5.18 -4.40 3.20
CA CYS A 68 4.33 -4.16 4.38
C CYS A 68 2.83 -4.22 4.05
N ILE A 69 2.41 -3.61 2.95
CA ILE A 69 1.00 -3.57 2.50
C ILE A 69 0.53 -4.97 2.14
N GLU A 70 1.34 -5.75 1.44
CA GLU A 70 0.94 -7.09 1.00
C GLU A 70 0.79 -8.06 2.17
N GLU A 71 1.70 -8.03 3.15
CA GLU A 71 1.54 -8.80 4.38
C GLU A 71 0.30 -8.38 5.17
N LEU A 72 0.05 -7.07 5.27
CA LEU A 72 -1.18 -6.56 5.90
C LEU A 72 -2.42 -7.07 5.18
N ARG A 73 -2.44 -7.03 3.84
CA ARG A 73 -3.53 -7.52 3.01
C ARG A 73 -3.79 -9.02 3.21
N LEU A 74 -2.72 -9.82 3.29
CA LEU A 74 -2.82 -11.26 3.57
C LEU A 74 -3.39 -11.52 4.97
N GLU A 75 -2.98 -10.76 5.98
CA GLU A 75 -3.51 -10.92 7.34
C GLU A 75 -4.96 -10.46 7.46
N MET A 76 -5.33 -9.39 6.75
CA MET A 76 -6.72 -8.96 6.62
C MET A 76 -7.59 -10.08 6.02
N ALA A 77 -7.11 -10.77 4.97
CA ALA A 77 -7.82 -11.87 4.32
C ALA A 77 -7.89 -13.16 5.16
N LYS A 78 -6.91 -13.39 6.06
CA LYS A 78 -6.86 -14.59 6.92
C LYS A 78 -7.73 -14.47 8.17
N ASN A 79 -8.17 -13.26 8.54
CA ASN A 79 -9.00 -12.99 9.71
C ASN A 79 -10.22 -13.93 9.92
N PRO A 80 -11.04 -14.30 8.91
CA PRO A 80 -12.15 -15.23 9.13
C PRO A 80 -11.70 -16.66 9.45
N ILE A 81 -10.49 -17.03 9.05
CA ILE A 81 -9.92 -18.37 9.21
C ILE A 81 -9.21 -18.48 10.57
N ARG A 82 -8.36 -17.50 10.88
CA ARG A 82 -7.57 -17.45 12.11
C ARG A 82 -7.45 -16.01 12.61
N LYS A 83 -7.48 -15.86 13.93
CA LYS A 83 -7.07 -14.64 14.62
C LYS A 83 -5.72 -14.90 15.26
N ASN A 84 -4.70 -14.19 14.83
CA ASN A 84 -3.34 -14.35 15.34
C ASN A 84 -2.69 -12.97 15.47
N LEU A 85 -2.63 -12.48 16.71
CA LEU A 85 -2.12 -11.15 17.02
C LEU A 85 -0.66 -10.97 16.56
N PRO A 86 0.33 -11.82 16.93
CA PRO A 86 1.73 -11.58 16.55
C PRO A 86 2.07 -11.90 15.09
N ALA A 87 1.17 -12.49 14.29
CA ALA A 87 1.53 -12.98 12.95
C ALA A 87 1.99 -11.87 11.99
N LEU A 88 1.29 -10.73 11.95
CA LEU A 88 1.60 -9.66 11.01
C LEU A 88 2.98 -9.03 11.25
N PRO A 89 3.34 -8.56 12.47
CA PRO A 89 4.66 -7.96 12.67
C PRO A 89 5.81 -8.90 12.34
N VAL A 90 5.65 -10.19 12.65
CA VAL A 90 6.66 -11.22 12.37
C VAL A 90 6.80 -11.44 10.86
N SER A 91 5.69 -11.60 10.13
CA SER A 91 5.75 -11.84 8.69
C SER A 91 6.33 -10.65 7.92
N VAL A 92 5.95 -9.43 8.30
CA VAL A 92 6.50 -8.18 7.77
C VAL A 92 8.00 -8.11 8.02
N TYR A 93 8.45 -8.31 9.26
CA TYR A 93 9.88 -8.29 9.58
C TYR A 93 10.67 -9.31 8.76
N SER A 94 10.21 -10.58 8.72
CA SER A 94 10.88 -11.63 7.97
C SER A 94 10.92 -11.38 6.47
N ARG A 95 9.86 -10.81 5.88
CA ARG A 95 9.82 -10.50 4.44
C ARG A 95 10.71 -9.31 4.10
N VAL A 96 10.62 -8.23 4.86
CA VAL A 96 11.41 -7.02 4.64
C VAL A 96 12.90 -7.32 4.70
N GLN A 97 13.36 -8.11 5.68
CA GLN A 97 14.77 -8.49 5.76
C GLN A 97 15.24 -9.35 4.59
N ARG A 98 14.38 -10.24 4.08
CA ARG A 98 14.70 -11.11 2.94
C ARG A 98 14.76 -10.35 1.61
N GLU A 99 13.90 -9.36 1.42
CA GLU A 99 13.79 -8.62 0.16
C GLU A 99 14.71 -7.39 0.10
N ASN A 100 15.20 -6.90 1.24
CA ASN A 100 15.94 -5.64 1.33
C ASN A 100 17.23 -5.78 2.13
N HIS A 101 18.21 -6.51 1.60
CA HIS A 101 19.52 -6.72 2.25
C HIS A 101 20.30 -5.42 2.53
N ASN A 102 19.96 -4.32 1.84
CA ASN A 102 20.64 -3.04 2.01
C ASN A 102 20.10 -2.20 3.19
N LEU A 103 19.05 -2.65 3.88
CA LEU A 103 18.54 -1.97 5.07
C LEU A 103 19.49 -2.20 6.25
N SER A 104 19.89 -1.12 6.91
CA SER A 104 20.70 -1.23 8.13
C SER A 104 19.85 -1.58 9.36
N PHE A 105 18.60 -1.09 9.41
CA PHE A 105 17.61 -1.60 10.35
C PHE A 105 16.18 -1.45 9.83
N PHE A 106 15.30 -2.29 10.36
CA PHE A 106 13.86 -2.18 10.21
C PHE A 106 13.16 -2.72 11.46
N TYR A 107 12.15 -2.01 11.95
CA TYR A 107 11.29 -2.51 13.04
C TYR A 107 9.87 -1.96 12.96
N VAL A 108 8.94 -2.72 13.53
CA VAL A 108 7.55 -2.29 13.72
C VAL A 108 7.46 -1.46 14.99
N SER A 109 7.21 -0.17 14.84
CA SER A 109 7.15 0.81 15.92
C SER A 109 5.80 0.83 16.65
N LYS A 110 4.71 0.50 15.96
CA LYS A 110 3.36 0.43 16.55
C LYS A 110 2.54 -0.60 15.81
N TYR A 111 1.77 -1.37 16.56
CA TYR A 111 0.87 -2.36 16.02
C TYR A 111 -0.44 -2.34 16.81
N LYS A 112 -1.57 -2.31 16.09
CA LYS A 112 -2.91 -2.50 16.67
C LYS A 112 -3.65 -3.52 15.83
N TYR A 113 -4.42 -4.39 16.46
CA TYR A 113 -5.10 -5.50 15.79
C TYR A 113 -6.57 -5.53 16.17
N LEU A 114 -7.43 -5.65 15.16
CA LEU A 114 -8.89 -5.67 15.27
C LEU A 114 -9.44 -4.61 16.23
N TYR A 115 -8.93 -3.38 16.11
CA TYR A 115 -9.37 -2.27 16.95
C TYR A 115 -10.51 -1.51 16.26
N ARG A 116 -11.26 -0.73 17.06
CA ARG A 116 -12.29 0.20 16.57
C ARG A 116 -11.75 1.62 16.56
N ASP A 117 -12.09 2.37 15.51
CA ASP A 117 -11.79 3.80 15.40
C ASP A 117 -12.91 4.50 14.62
N HIS A 118 -13.50 5.55 15.19
CA HIS A 118 -14.50 6.42 14.52
C HIS A 118 -15.57 5.61 13.74
N ASP A 119 -16.18 4.62 14.41
CA ASP A 119 -17.20 3.69 13.88
C ASP A 119 -16.77 2.66 12.83
N ILE A 120 -15.47 2.51 12.63
CA ILE A 120 -14.89 1.46 11.81
C ILE A 120 -14.28 0.41 12.73
N ASP A 121 -14.95 -0.76 12.78
CA ASP A 121 -14.47 -1.95 13.48
C ASP A 121 -13.51 -2.77 12.61
N ASP A 122 -12.82 -3.73 13.24
CA ASP A 122 -11.90 -4.68 12.60
C ASP A 122 -10.67 -4.04 11.94
N LEU A 123 -10.21 -2.89 12.43
CA LEU A 123 -9.02 -2.24 11.88
C LEU A 123 -7.73 -2.93 12.34
N ILE A 124 -6.75 -2.98 11.44
CA ILE A 124 -5.39 -3.43 11.69
C ILE A 124 -4.45 -2.30 11.27
N LEU A 125 -3.57 -1.89 12.17
CA LEU A 125 -2.60 -0.82 11.97
C LEU A 125 -1.20 -1.35 12.18
N ILE A 126 -0.32 -1.05 11.23
CA ILE A 126 1.12 -1.25 11.37
C ILE A 126 1.83 0.08 11.09
N ALA A 127 2.68 0.50 12.02
CA ALA A 127 3.60 1.61 11.80
C ALA A 127 5.02 1.08 11.92
N PHE A 128 5.88 1.42 10.97
CA PHE A 128 7.23 0.87 10.88
C PHE A 128 8.24 1.99 10.68
N LYS A 129 9.47 1.71 11.08
CA LYS A 129 10.62 2.58 10.90
C LYS A 129 11.77 1.78 10.32
N GLY A 130 12.50 2.37 9.38
CA GLY A 130 13.66 1.76 8.76
C GLY A 130 14.77 2.78 8.55
N LYS A 131 15.99 2.27 8.32
CA LYS A 131 17.14 3.08 7.93
C LYS A 131 17.89 2.37 6.83
N LEU A 132 18.32 3.16 5.86
CA LEU A 132 19.17 2.75 4.77
C LEU A 132 20.50 3.48 4.90
N ASP A 133 21.58 2.69 4.98
CA ASP A 133 22.95 3.20 4.95
C ASP A 133 23.57 2.75 3.63
N LYS A 134 23.21 3.43 2.54
CA LYS A 134 23.78 3.18 1.21
C LYS A 134 24.71 4.34 0.84
N LYS A 135 25.93 4.00 0.39
CA LYS A 135 26.84 4.99 -0.20
C LYS A 135 26.24 5.45 -1.52
N ASN A 136 26.02 6.75 -1.67
CA ASN A 136 25.69 7.36 -2.97
C ASN A 136 26.88 7.12 -3.93
N PRO A 137 26.68 6.98 -5.25
CA PRO A 137 27.77 7.01 -6.24
C PRO A 137 28.79 8.15 -6.07
N LEU A 138 28.40 9.27 -5.43
CA LEU A 138 29.30 10.37 -5.06
C LEU A 138 30.11 10.13 -3.77
N GLY A 139 30.02 8.95 -3.13
CA GLY A 139 30.69 8.65 -1.87
C GLY A 139 30.13 9.39 -0.64
N ALA A 140 29.21 10.34 -0.85
CA ALA A 140 28.48 11.00 0.22
C ALA A 140 27.59 9.98 0.95
N VAL A 141 27.84 9.77 2.24
CA VAL A 141 27.03 8.91 3.08
C VAL A 141 25.68 9.58 3.29
N SER A 142 24.67 9.17 2.53
CA SER A 142 23.28 9.61 2.75
C SER A 142 22.56 8.54 3.58
N THR A 143 22.62 8.68 4.90
CA THR A 143 21.72 7.93 5.79
C THR A 143 20.29 8.39 5.52
N LEU A 144 19.43 7.48 5.06
CA LEU A 144 18.01 7.75 4.87
C LEU A 144 17.21 7.06 5.97
N LYS A 145 16.37 7.84 6.65
CA LYS A 145 15.44 7.34 7.66
C LYS A 145 14.04 7.31 7.07
N TYR A 146 13.36 6.21 7.33
CA TYR A 146 12.07 5.88 6.76
C TYR A 146 11.07 5.63 7.87
N SER A 147 9.85 6.17 7.75
CA SER A 147 8.76 5.89 8.67
C SER A 147 7.43 5.85 7.94
N GLY A 148 6.73 4.72 8.01
CA GLY A 148 5.43 4.54 7.38
C GLY A 148 4.37 4.12 8.39
N LYS A 149 3.11 4.41 8.06
CA LYS A 149 1.93 3.95 8.79
C LYS A 149 0.92 3.46 7.77
N ILE A 150 0.50 2.21 7.91
CA ILE A 150 -0.53 1.59 7.07
C ILE A 150 -1.65 1.14 7.98
N VAL A 151 -2.88 1.40 7.55
CA VAL A 151 -4.10 0.94 8.20
C VAL A 151 -4.93 0.21 7.16
N GLY A 152 -5.42 -0.96 7.53
CA GLY A 152 -6.33 -1.76 6.73
C GLY A 152 -7.46 -2.29 7.59
N ARG A 153 -8.57 -2.67 6.98
CA ARG A 153 -9.70 -3.31 7.66
C ARG A 153 -9.70 -4.80 7.38
N ALA A 154 -9.71 -5.62 8.42
CA ALA A 154 -9.75 -7.06 8.27
C ALA A 154 -11.05 -7.50 7.60
N PHE A 155 -10.97 -8.57 6.82
CA PHE A 155 -12.15 -9.16 6.23
C PHE A 155 -12.96 -9.86 7.33
N SER A 156 -14.21 -9.45 7.53
CA SER A 156 -15.11 -9.96 8.57
C SER A 156 -16.14 -10.96 8.01
N GLY A 157 -16.31 -11.03 6.69
CA GLY A 157 -17.32 -11.85 6.05
C GLY A 157 -18.76 -11.31 6.15
N THR A 158 -18.98 -10.18 6.82
CA THR A 158 -20.20 -9.39 6.68
C THR A 158 -20.13 -8.62 5.36
N TYR A 159 -21.23 -8.61 4.60
CA TYR A 159 -21.23 -7.97 3.29
C TYR A 159 -21.24 -6.45 3.46
N TYR A 160 -20.11 -5.83 3.12
CA TYR A 160 -20.00 -4.39 3.04
C TYR A 160 -20.75 -3.90 1.81
N GLY A 161 -22.00 -3.49 2.01
CA GLY A 161 -22.81 -2.90 0.96
C GLY A 161 -22.58 -1.40 0.73
N GLY A 162 -21.62 -0.78 1.43
CA GLY A 162 -21.40 0.65 1.32
C GLY A 162 -20.81 1.25 2.59
N LYS A 163 -21.04 2.56 2.78
CA LYS A 163 -20.57 3.33 3.93
C LYS A 163 -21.01 2.66 5.24
N ASN A 164 -20.05 2.43 6.12
CA ASN A 164 -20.35 2.13 7.52
C ASN A 164 -20.79 3.45 8.14
N ASP A 165 -22.09 3.61 8.36
CA ASP A 165 -22.71 4.76 9.00
C ASP A 165 -22.64 4.67 10.54
N GLY A 166 -21.93 3.68 11.09
CA GLY A 166 -21.98 3.34 12.52
C GLY A 166 -23.35 2.83 12.97
N GLY A 167 -24.26 2.57 12.02
CA GLY A 167 -25.64 2.18 12.28
C GLY A 167 -25.80 0.74 12.75
N ALA A 168 -27.00 0.44 13.27
CA ALA A 168 -27.38 -0.91 13.67
C ALA A 168 -27.20 -1.91 12.52
N THR A 169 -26.68 -3.11 12.82
CA THR A 169 -26.61 -4.20 11.85
C THR A 169 -28.00 -4.78 11.63
N VAL A 170 -28.43 -4.80 10.37
CA VAL A 170 -29.68 -5.41 9.92
C VAL A 170 -29.38 -6.60 9.01
N TYR A 171 -30.35 -7.48 8.82
CA TYR A 171 -30.20 -8.71 8.05
C TYR A 171 -31.05 -8.66 6.79
N ILE A 172 -30.46 -9.02 5.66
CA ILE A 172 -31.12 -9.05 4.35
C ILE A 172 -31.01 -10.45 3.74
N PHE A 173 -31.87 -10.72 2.77
CA PHE A 173 -31.84 -11.92 1.94
C PHE A 173 -31.39 -11.56 0.52
N PRO A 174 -30.11 -11.73 0.16
CA PRO A 174 -29.53 -11.10 -1.04
C PRO A 174 -30.25 -11.44 -2.34
N ASP A 175 -30.60 -12.72 -2.51
CA ASP A 175 -31.15 -13.23 -3.78
C ASP A 175 -32.68 -13.29 -3.80
N LYS A 176 -33.34 -13.18 -2.63
CA LYS A 176 -34.77 -13.51 -2.47
C LYS A 176 -35.48 -12.61 -1.44
N GLY A 177 -35.09 -11.35 -1.33
CA GLY A 177 -35.74 -10.41 -0.42
C GLY A 177 -35.54 -8.95 -0.78
N GLU A 178 -36.56 -8.16 -0.48
CA GLU A 178 -36.59 -6.71 -0.68
C GLU A 178 -36.62 -5.97 0.67
N LYS A 179 -36.60 -6.73 1.77
CA LYS A 179 -36.76 -6.21 3.14
C LYS A 179 -35.55 -6.49 4.00
N TYR A 180 -35.24 -5.55 4.90
CA TYR A 180 -34.27 -5.75 5.97
C TYR A 180 -34.97 -6.09 7.29
N HIS A 181 -34.28 -6.87 8.13
CA HIS A 181 -34.81 -7.51 9.32
C HIS A 181 -33.87 -7.32 10.51
N ASN A 182 -34.41 -7.21 11.73
CA ASN A 182 -33.61 -7.33 12.94
C ASN A 182 -33.27 -8.79 13.27
N GLU A 183 -32.26 -9.00 14.13
CA GLU A 183 -31.75 -10.33 14.52
C GLU A 183 -32.83 -11.27 15.09
N LYS A 184 -33.85 -10.70 15.75
CA LYS A 184 -34.91 -11.46 16.42
C LYS A 184 -36.07 -11.81 15.49
N CYS A 185 -36.03 -11.44 14.21
CA CYS A 185 -37.11 -11.67 13.28
C CYS A 185 -37.34 -13.18 13.03
N GLY A 186 -38.59 -13.64 13.17
CA GLY A 186 -38.95 -15.05 12.94
C GLY A 186 -38.62 -15.58 11.54
N TYR A 187 -38.55 -14.70 10.52
CA TYR A 187 -38.15 -15.09 9.16
C TYR A 187 -36.69 -15.57 9.09
N LEU A 188 -35.82 -15.10 9.98
CA LEU A 188 -34.42 -15.53 10.04
C LEU A 188 -34.27 -16.93 10.65
N ASN A 189 -35.20 -17.37 11.50
CA ASN A 189 -35.09 -18.64 12.23
C ASN A 189 -35.10 -19.86 11.32
N ALA A 190 -35.83 -19.80 10.21
CA ALA A 190 -35.95 -20.88 9.23
C ALA A 190 -34.85 -20.83 8.14
N CYS A 191 -34.02 -19.77 8.13
CA CYS A 191 -33.02 -19.54 7.11
C CYS A 191 -31.61 -19.82 7.66
N CYS A 192 -30.67 -20.12 6.77
CA CYS A 192 -29.28 -20.29 7.16
C CYS A 192 -28.52 -18.96 7.10
N ARG A 193 -27.49 -18.84 7.94
CA ARG A 193 -26.52 -17.75 7.88
C ARG A 193 -25.30 -18.21 7.11
N GLN A 194 -24.80 -17.36 6.21
CA GLN A 194 -23.50 -17.58 5.58
C GLN A 194 -22.38 -17.24 6.57
N VAL A 195 -21.46 -18.18 6.78
CA VAL A 195 -20.27 -18.02 7.63
C VAL A 195 -19.06 -18.62 6.92
N PHE A 196 -17.86 -18.23 7.34
CA PHE A 196 -16.63 -18.79 6.79
C PHE A 196 -16.13 -19.94 7.67
N LEU A 197 -15.78 -21.06 7.03
CA LEU A 197 -15.40 -22.28 7.73
C LEU A 197 -14.06 -22.08 8.45
N ASN A 198 -14.06 -22.24 9.77
CA ASN A 198 -12.86 -22.22 10.60
C ASN A 198 -12.92 -23.30 11.69
N GLY A 199 -11.88 -23.39 12.52
CA GLY A 199 -11.81 -24.38 13.60
C GLY A 199 -12.97 -24.29 14.60
N ASN A 200 -13.47 -23.08 14.88
CA ASN A 200 -14.60 -22.87 15.80
C ASN A 200 -15.92 -23.37 15.20
N ILE A 201 -16.16 -23.11 13.92
CA ILE A 201 -17.33 -23.65 13.21
C ILE A 201 -17.29 -25.18 13.15
N LYS A 202 -16.12 -25.78 12.85
CA LYS A 202 -15.96 -27.24 12.84
C LYS A 202 -16.18 -27.90 14.22
N LYS A 203 -15.91 -27.18 15.31
CA LYS A 203 -16.20 -27.63 16.68
C LYS A 203 -17.69 -27.49 17.04
N LYS A 204 -18.33 -26.39 16.60
CA LYS A 204 -19.72 -26.07 16.94
C LYS A 204 -20.74 -26.86 16.10
N TYR A 205 -20.42 -27.15 14.84
CA TYR A 205 -21.33 -27.81 13.90
C TYR A 205 -20.66 -29.02 13.25
N HIS A 206 -21.42 -30.09 13.05
CA HIS A 206 -20.94 -31.25 12.28
C HIS A 206 -21.08 -31.01 10.77
N SER A 207 -20.32 -31.73 9.95
CA SER A 207 -20.48 -31.65 8.49
C SER A 207 -21.77 -32.33 8.03
N CYS A 208 -22.53 -31.70 7.14
CA CYS A 208 -23.64 -32.35 6.46
C CYS A 208 -23.13 -33.50 5.56
N PRO A 209 -23.61 -34.75 5.76
CA PRO A 209 -23.19 -35.89 4.94
C PRO A 209 -23.71 -35.78 3.50
N ASN A 210 -24.86 -35.14 3.29
CA ASN A 210 -25.55 -35.11 2.01
C ASN A 210 -24.91 -34.16 0.98
N CYS A 211 -24.24 -33.09 1.43
CA CYS A 211 -23.57 -32.13 0.55
C CYS A 211 -22.04 -32.20 0.64
N LYS A 212 -21.49 -33.28 1.20
CA LYS A 212 -20.03 -33.52 1.32
C LYS A 212 -19.26 -32.33 1.93
N SER A 213 -19.89 -31.57 2.85
CA SER A 213 -19.28 -30.35 3.39
C SER A 213 -18.02 -30.61 4.22
N LYS A 214 -17.79 -31.87 4.63
CA LYS A 214 -16.56 -32.33 5.28
C LYS A 214 -15.29 -32.00 4.50
N ASN A 215 -15.37 -31.98 3.16
CA ASN A 215 -14.23 -31.76 2.27
C ASN A 215 -13.93 -30.27 2.03
N ALA A 216 -14.74 -29.36 2.58
CA ALA A 216 -14.56 -27.94 2.37
C ALA A 216 -13.25 -27.44 3.04
N PRO A 217 -12.38 -26.73 2.29
CA PRO A 217 -11.19 -26.14 2.88
C PRO A 217 -11.55 -25.03 3.87
N SER A 218 -10.69 -24.80 4.85
CA SER A 218 -10.84 -23.68 5.78
C SER A 218 -10.87 -22.35 5.01
N GLY A 219 -11.77 -21.45 5.38
CA GLY A 219 -12.05 -20.22 4.65
C GLY A 219 -13.10 -20.37 3.55
N SER A 220 -13.66 -21.56 3.32
CA SER A 220 -14.81 -21.71 2.41
C SER A 220 -16.06 -21.06 3.00
N PRO A 221 -16.91 -20.42 2.18
CA PRO A 221 -18.24 -20.01 2.62
C PRO A 221 -19.11 -21.25 2.85
N VAL A 222 -19.67 -21.37 4.05
CA VAL A 222 -20.58 -22.44 4.46
C VAL A 222 -21.83 -21.84 5.09
N PHE A 223 -22.90 -22.63 5.12
CA PHE A 223 -24.20 -22.18 5.59
C PHE A 223 -24.60 -22.95 6.84
N CYS A 224 -24.86 -22.22 7.92
CA CYS A 224 -25.25 -22.79 9.21
C CYS A 224 -26.63 -22.30 9.61
N PHE A 225 -27.47 -23.20 10.12
CA PHE A 225 -28.75 -22.82 10.73
C PHE A 225 -28.51 -22.56 12.22
N GLU A 226 -28.20 -21.31 12.58
CA GLU A 226 -27.72 -20.98 13.93
C GLU A 226 -28.68 -21.34 15.07
N ARG A 227 -29.99 -21.36 14.80
CA ARG A 227 -31.03 -21.56 15.82
C ARG A 227 -31.60 -22.98 15.86
N THR A 228 -31.54 -23.71 14.74
CA THR A 228 -32.25 -24.98 14.57
C THR A 228 -31.38 -26.12 14.06
N GLY A 229 -30.24 -25.81 13.43
CA GLY A 229 -29.36 -26.81 12.87
C GLY A 229 -28.12 -27.07 13.69
N ARG A 230 -27.63 -28.30 13.57
CA ARG A 230 -26.37 -28.75 14.17
C ARG A 230 -25.30 -29.00 13.11
N ALA A 231 -25.62 -28.83 11.83
CA ALA A 231 -24.73 -29.07 10.70
C ALA A 231 -24.40 -27.79 9.92
N TYR A 232 -23.24 -27.80 9.25
CA TYR A 232 -22.89 -26.81 8.23
C TYR A 232 -22.98 -27.42 6.83
N HIS A 233 -23.44 -26.60 5.89
CA HIS A 233 -23.80 -26.99 4.53
C HIS A 233 -23.01 -26.21 3.49
N MET A 234 -22.83 -26.79 2.31
CA MET A 234 -22.35 -26.09 1.11
C MET A 234 -23.51 -25.34 0.43
N ALA A 235 -23.20 -24.39 -0.45
CA ALA A 235 -24.18 -23.55 -1.15
C ALA A 235 -25.19 -24.36 -1.99
N ASP A 236 -24.74 -25.47 -2.55
CA ASP A 236 -25.48 -26.38 -3.43
C ASP A 236 -26.37 -27.39 -2.67
N CYS A 237 -26.35 -27.37 -1.33
CA CYS A 237 -27.15 -28.29 -0.55
C CYS A 237 -28.65 -28.00 -0.69
N LYS A 238 -29.47 -29.03 -0.99
CA LYS A 238 -30.94 -28.92 -1.08
C LYS A 238 -31.61 -28.33 0.17
N ALA A 239 -30.96 -28.42 1.33
CA ALA A 239 -31.44 -27.82 2.58
C ALA A 239 -31.30 -26.28 2.58
N VAL A 240 -30.34 -25.74 1.85
CA VAL A 240 -30.04 -24.30 1.74
C VAL A 240 -30.96 -23.69 0.68
N LYS A 241 -32.18 -23.32 1.07
CA LYS A 241 -33.16 -22.68 0.18
C LYS A 241 -33.06 -21.15 0.14
N LYS A 242 -32.69 -20.56 1.27
CA LYS A 242 -32.62 -19.12 1.52
C LYS A 242 -31.60 -18.88 2.63
N TYR A 243 -30.70 -17.92 2.42
CA TYR A 243 -29.71 -17.50 3.40
C TYR A 243 -29.80 -16.00 3.63
N TYR A 244 -29.38 -15.58 4.82
CA TYR A 244 -29.29 -14.17 5.16
C TYR A 244 -27.85 -13.76 5.48
N ILE A 245 -27.61 -12.47 5.30
CA ILE A 245 -26.34 -11.80 5.62
C ILE A 245 -26.62 -10.55 6.44
N GLY A 246 -25.68 -10.19 7.31
CA GLY A 246 -25.72 -8.91 8.04
C GLY A 246 -25.09 -7.79 7.22
N ILE A 247 -25.74 -6.62 7.22
CA ILE A 247 -25.34 -5.38 6.54
C ILE A 247 -25.67 -4.19 7.45
N SER A 248 -25.02 -3.04 7.27
CA SER A 248 -25.43 -1.80 7.96
C SER A 248 -26.80 -1.33 7.47
N LYS A 249 -27.59 -0.73 8.37
CA LYS A 249 -28.90 -0.19 8.02
C LYS A 249 -28.84 0.84 6.89
N GLY A 250 -27.90 1.78 6.93
CA GLY A 250 -27.70 2.75 5.85
C GLY A 250 -27.44 2.07 4.51
N ALA A 251 -26.54 1.08 4.47
CA ALA A 251 -26.25 0.37 3.22
C ALA A 251 -27.41 -0.52 2.74
N ALA A 252 -28.29 -0.98 3.64
CA ALA A 252 -29.53 -1.66 3.24
C ALA A 252 -30.48 -0.67 2.54
N VAL A 253 -30.67 0.51 3.11
CA VAL A 253 -31.53 1.57 2.53
C VAL A 253 -30.97 2.07 1.20
N ASP A 254 -29.66 2.31 1.11
CA ASP A 254 -28.97 2.74 -0.12
C ASP A 254 -29.15 1.71 -1.26
N LYS A 255 -29.27 0.42 -0.90
CA LYS A 255 -29.53 -0.68 -1.85
C LYS A 255 -31.01 -0.89 -2.16
N GLY A 256 -31.90 -0.04 -1.64
CA GLY A 256 -33.35 -0.11 -1.88
C GLY A 256 -34.11 -1.10 -1.01
N TYR A 257 -33.50 -1.63 0.07
CA TYR A 257 -34.22 -2.50 1.00
C TYR A 257 -35.17 -1.69 1.89
N THR A 258 -36.37 -2.23 2.11
CA THR A 258 -37.41 -1.61 2.96
C THR A 258 -37.53 -2.31 4.32
N PRO A 259 -38.08 -1.67 5.37
CA PRO A 259 -38.24 -2.33 6.66
C PRO A 259 -39.21 -3.52 6.59
N CYS A 260 -38.88 -4.59 7.32
CA CYS A 260 -39.78 -5.72 7.46
C CYS A 260 -41.08 -5.33 8.18
N SER A 261 -42.22 -5.59 7.54
CA SER A 261 -43.56 -5.30 8.11
C SER A 261 -43.85 -6.01 9.44
N LYS A 262 -43.15 -7.12 9.75
CA LYS A 262 -43.35 -7.89 11.00
C LYS A 262 -42.44 -7.43 12.14
N CYS A 263 -41.21 -7.02 11.85
CA CYS A 263 -40.23 -6.70 12.89
C CYS A 263 -39.74 -5.25 12.88
N GLY A 264 -40.17 -4.43 11.92
CA GLY A 264 -39.73 -3.04 11.75
C GLY A 264 -38.33 -2.88 11.15
N GLY A 265 -37.57 -3.98 11.09
CA GLY A 265 -36.18 -4.00 10.68
C GLY A 265 -35.20 -3.72 11.81
#